data_AF-A0A495KNI9-F1
#
_entry.id   AF-A0A495KNI9-F1
#
_cell.length_a   1.000
_cell.length_b   1.000
_cell.length_c   1.000
_cell.angle_alpha   90.00
_cell.angle_beta   90.00
_cell.angle_gamma   90.00
#
_symmetry.space_group_name_H-M   'P 1'
#
loop_
_entity.id
_entity.type
_entity.pdbx_description
1 polymer ?
#
loop_
_entity_poly.entity_id
_entity_poly.type
_entity_poly.pdbx_seq_one_letter_code
_entity_poly.pdbx_strand_id
1 'polypeptide(L)'
;MKKAIKIVFFLIFASAIGIYAYRNSVRTSVVEYKSELDPDDYPKTLDSIKQIRSQLNGKSTSEIGKSFTNQLTNKIFPYWYGTNWDFNGTSQKPNEGNIACGYFVTTTLRDLGVAINRVKLAQCASEEMIKKLVSEDNIYRFSNKSIQEFEKTLKEKGNGIYVVGLDNHTGFLYLSDDGNYFIHSSGAHPFKVVKEKFIESTLLIKSKYRVAGKLSSDKKLLTNWTKL
;
A
#
# COMPACT_ATOMS: atom_id res chain seq x y z
N MET A 1 -0.94 -10.33 53.88
CA MET A 1 -0.64 -9.09 53.11
C MET A 1 0.61 -9.20 52.23
N LYS A 2 1.81 -9.53 52.75
CA LYS A 2 3.06 -9.58 51.95
C LYS A 2 3.06 -10.55 50.75
N LYS A 3 2.38 -11.70 50.84
CA LYS A 3 2.26 -12.67 49.72
C LYS A 3 1.38 -12.15 48.57
N ALA A 4 0.26 -11.50 48.89
CA ALA A 4 -0.65 -10.94 47.89
C ALA A 4 0.02 -9.81 47.09
N ILE A 5 0.80 -8.96 47.77
CA ILE A 5 1.58 -7.89 47.13
C ILE A 5 2.60 -8.46 46.13
N LYS A 6 3.32 -9.54 46.49
CA LYS A 6 4.28 -10.20 45.57
C LYS A 6 3.60 -10.78 44.32
N ILE A 7 2.41 -11.35 44.45
CA ILE A 7 1.64 -11.91 43.32
C ILE A 7 1.19 -10.79 42.37
N VAL A 8 0.72 -9.66 42.90
CA VAL A 8 0.32 -8.51 42.08
C VAL A 8 1.51 -7.93 41.31
N PHE A 9 2.67 -7.76 41.96
CA PHE A 9 3.88 -7.31 41.27
C PHE A 9 4.33 -8.29 40.17
N PHE A 10 4.24 -9.60 40.41
CA PHE A 10 4.56 -10.61 39.40
C PHE A 10 3.63 -10.53 38.17
N LEU A 11 2.33 -10.34 38.38
CA LEU A 11 1.35 -10.19 37.29
C LEU A 11 1.55 -8.90 36.48
N ILE A 12 1.88 -7.79 37.15
CA ILE A 12 2.22 -6.53 36.47
C ILE A 12 3.52 -6.68 35.67
N PHE A 13 4.53 -7.33 36.23
CA PHE A 13 5.79 -7.55 35.54
C PHE A 13 5.65 -8.51 34.34
N ALA A 14 4.90 -9.60 34.49
CA ALA A 14 4.61 -10.54 33.41
C ALA A 14 3.79 -9.87 32.28
N SER A 15 2.82 -9.02 32.61
CA SER A 15 2.07 -8.26 31.60
C SER A 15 2.93 -7.20 30.91
N ALA A 16 3.83 -6.52 31.63
CA ALA A 16 4.79 -5.58 31.06
C ALA A 16 5.77 -6.27 30.09
N ILE A 17 6.28 -7.46 30.46
CA ILE A 17 7.11 -8.29 29.57
C ILE A 17 6.32 -8.73 28.34
N GLY A 18 5.07 -9.18 28.52
CA GLY A 18 4.20 -9.57 27.41
C GLY A 18 3.95 -8.41 26.44
N ILE A 19 3.66 -7.22 26.96
CA ILE A 19 3.49 -5.99 26.16
C ILE A 19 4.79 -5.60 25.47
N TYR A 20 5.93 -5.68 26.17
CA TYR A 20 7.24 -5.36 25.61
C TYR A 20 7.60 -6.32 24.47
N ALA A 21 7.47 -7.64 24.70
CA ALA A 21 7.72 -8.67 23.71
C ALA A 21 6.80 -8.54 22.50
N TYR A 22 5.50 -8.27 22.71
CA TYR A 22 4.53 -8.05 21.63
C TYR A 22 4.84 -6.77 20.82
N ARG A 23 5.18 -5.66 21.48
CA ARG A 23 5.58 -4.43 20.79
C ARG A 23 6.87 -4.61 20.01
N ASN A 24 7.80 -5.43 20.52
CA ASN A 24 9.06 -5.72 19.84
C ASN A 24 8.86 -6.68 18.66
N SER A 25 7.99 -7.69 18.79
CA SER A 25 7.67 -8.61 17.69
C SER A 25 6.95 -7.90 16.53
N VAL A 26 6.07 -6.95 16.85
CA VAL A 26 5.42 -6.06 15.88
C VAL A 26 6.40 -5.07 15.25
N ARG A 27 7.47 -4.66 15.95
CA ARG A 27 8.55 -3.86 15.34
C ARG A 27 9.38 -4.69 14.37
N THR A 28 9.62 -5.97 14.66
CA THR A 28 10.41 -6.86 13.80
C THR A 28 9.70 -7.33 12.53
N SER A 29 8.37 -7.21 12.42
CA SER A 29 7.65 -7.55 11.19
C SER A 29 7.75 -6.48 10.10
N VAL A 30 8.12 -5.25 10.45
CA VAL A 30 8.39 -4.20 9.45
C VAL A 30 9.79 -4.41 8.91
N VAL A 31 9.88 -5.12 7.78
CA VAL A 31 11.11 -5.15 7.00
C VAL A 31 11.36 -3.72 6.51
N GLU A 32 12.40 -3.07 7.03
CA GLU A 32 12.83 -1.75 6.57
C GLU A 32 13.48 -1.93 5.20
N TYR A 33 12.66 -1.88 4.14
CA TYR A 33 13.17 -1.84 2.78
C TYR A 33 13.81 -0.47 2.56
N LYS A 34 15.13 -0.42 2.46
CA LYS A 34 15.83 0.70 1.86
C LYS A 34 15.92 0.41 0.36
N SER A 35 15.59 1.38 -0.49
CA SER A 35 15.84 1.23 -1.92
C SER A 35 17.33 1.00 -2.16
N GLU A 36 17.66 -0.05 -2.92
CA GLU A 36 19.02 -0.29 -3.44
C GLU A 36 19.21 0.34 -4.83
N LEU A 37 18.16 0.96 -5.38
CA LEU A 37 18.19 1.58 -6.70
C LEU A 37 18.67 3.02 -6.60
N ASP A 38 19.42 3.45 -7.61
CA ASP A 38 19.86 4.84 -7.74
C ASP A 38 18.66 5.74 -8.10
N PRO A 39 18.26 6.71 -7.26
CA PRO A 39 17.16 7.62 -7.57
C PRO A 39 17.32 8.37 -8.92
N ASP A 40 18.55 8.56 -9.40
CA ASP A 40 18.83 9.23 -10.68
C ASP A 40 18.41 8.38 -11.90
N ASP A 41 18.19 7.07 -11.73
CA ASP A 41 17.65 6.17 -12.75
C ASP A 41 16.11 6.17 -12.81
N TYR A 42 15.44 6.85 -11.87
CA TYR A 42 13.99 6.88 -11.83
C TYR A 42 13.37 7.47 -13.10
N PRO A 43 13.83 8.62 -13.64
CA PRO A 43 13.31 9.16 -14.91
C PRO A 43 13.42 8.17 -16.08
N LYS A 44 14.56 7.45 -16.20
CA LYS A 44 14.76 6.43 -17.25
C LYS A 44 13.76 5.28 -17.10
N THR A 45 13.44 4.92 -15.86
CA THR A 45 12.40 3.92 -15.57
C THR A 45 11.02 4.39 -16.02
N LEU A 46 10.68 5.67 -15.81
CA LEU A 46 9.40 6.23 -16.28
C LEU A 46 9.31 6.22 -17.81
N ASP A 47 10.41 6.54 -18.50
CA ASP A 47 10.48 6.46 -19.97
C ASP A 47 10.31 5.02 -20.48
N SER A 48 10.93 4.05 -19.82
CA SER A 48 10.75 2.62 -20.14
C SER A 48 9.29 2.17 -19.96
N ILE A 49 8.63 2.61 -18.89
CA ILE A 49 7.21 2.31 -18.66
C ILE A 49 6.35 2.91 -19.78
N LYS A 50 6.65 4.14 -20.23
CA LYS A 50 5.93 4.77 -21.35
C LYS A 50 6.05 3.95 -22.64
N GLN A 51 7.23 3.39 -22.93
CA GLN A 51 7.44 2.49 -24.08
C GLN A 51 6.68 1.18 -23.93
N ILE A 52 6.67 0.56 -22.75
CA ILE A 52 5.91 -0.66 -22.49
C ILE A 52 4.41 -0.41 -22.68
N ARG A 53 3.90 0.74 -22.24
CA ARG A 53 2.47 1.10 -22.39
C ARG A 53 2.02 1.15 -23.84
N SER A 54 2.83 1.70 -24.76
CA SER A 54 2.46 1.76 -26.19
C SER A 54 2.39 0.38 -26.83
N GLN A 55 3.22 -0.56 -26.37
CA GLN A 55 3.27 -1.95 -26.86
C GLN A 55 2.10 -2.81 -26.37
N LEU A 56 1.36 -2.35 -25.37
CA LEU A 56 0.22 -3.07 -24.79
C LEU A 56 -1.11 -2.77 -25.49
N ASN A 57 -1.12 -1.89 -26.51
CA ASN A 57 -2.35 -1.61 -27.25
C ASN A 57 -2.87 -2.88 -27.95
N GLY A 58 -4.17 -3.13 -27.84
CA GLY A 58 -4.81 -4.34 -28.39
C GLY A 58 -4.58 -5.64 -27.60
N LYS A 59 -3.82 -5.63 -26.50
CA LYS A 59 -3.66 -6.79 -25.61
C LYS A 59 -4.91 -7.01 -24.74
N SER A 60 -5.06 -8.24 -24.22
CA SER A 60 -6.17 -8.55 -23.32
C SER A 60 -6.06 -7.76 -22.00
N THR A 61 -7.21 -7.49 -21.36
CA THR A 61 -7.23 -6.83 -20.03
C THR A 61 -6.36 -7.57 -19.00
N SER A 62 -6.28 -8.91 -19.09
CA SER A 62 -5.44 -9.73 -18.19
C SER A 62 -3.95 -9.47 -18.41
N GLU A 63 -3.49 -9.43 -19.67
CA GLU A 63 -2.10 -9.10 -20.00
C GLU A 63 -1.73 -7.67 -19.57
N ILE A 64 -2.62 -6.70 -19.84
CA ILE A 64 -2.42 -5.30 -19.44
C ILE A 64 -2.38 -5.21 -17.90
N GLY A 65 -3.29 -5.87 -17.20
CA GLY A 65 -3.36 -5.90 -15.74
C GLY A 65 -2.11 -6.52 -15.09
N LYS A 66 -1.56 -7.58 -15.68
CA LYS A 66 -0.27 -8.18 -15.26
C LYS A 66 0.88 -7.19 -15.44
N SER A 67 0.98 -6.54 -16.60
CA SER A 67 2.02 -5.54 -16.85
C SER A 67 1.88 -4.33 -15.91
N PHE A 68 0.66 -3.80 -15.75
CA PHE A 68 0.34 -2.70 -14.82
C PHE A 68 0.82 -3.02 -13.40
N THR A 69 0.48 -4.23 -12.91
CA THR A 69 0.92 -4.71 -11.60
C THR A 69 2.45 -4.76 -11.52
N ASN A 70 3.10 -5.40 -12.49
CA ASN A 70 4.55 -5.55 -12.53
C ASN A 70 5.30 -4.21 -12.57
N GLN A 71 4.83 -3.25 -13.38
CA GLN A 71 5.46 -1.93 -13.44
C GLN A 71 5.34 -1.19 -12.09
N LEU A 72 4.20 -1.28 -11.39
CA LEU A 72 4.10 -0.71 -10.04
C LEU A 72 5.01 -1.42 -9.05
N THR A 73 4.91 -2.74 -8.94
CA THR A 73 5.55 -3.49 -7.85
C THR A 73 7.06 -3.65 -8.01
N ASN A 74 7.53 -3.76 -9.26
CA ASN A 74 8.92 -4.10 -9.55
C ASN A 74 9.71 -2.94 -10.17
N LYS A 75 9.04 -1.88 -10.65
CA LYS A 75 9.70 -0.73 -11.27
C LYS A 75 9.44 0.60 -10.58
N ILE A 76 8.27 0.82 -9.98
CA ILE A 76 7.96 2.09 -9.30
C ILE A 76 8.23 2.00 -7.79
N PHE A 77 7.54 1.13 -7.07
CA PHE A 77 7.63 1.08 -5.60
C PHE A 77 9.06 0.86 -5.06
N PRO A 78 9.93 0.05 -5.70
CA PRO A 78 11.29 -0.14 -5.22
C PRO A 78 12.09 1.14 -5.04
N TYR A 79 11.92 2.15 -5.89
CA TYR A 79 12.58 3.45 -5.70
C TYR A 79 12.04 4.20 -4.47
N TRP A 80 10.73 4.09 -4.20
CA TRP A 80 10.10 4.84 -3.12
C TRP A 80 10.36 4.28 -1.73
N TYR A 81 10.68 2.99 -1.58
CA TYR A 81 10.96 2.40 -0.27
C TYR A 81 12.05 3.16 0.49
N GLY A 82 11.74 3.52 1.74
CA GLY A 82 12.62 4.32 2.59
C GLY A 82 12.40 5.83 2.50
N THR A 83 11.62 6.34 1.55
CA THR A 83 11.25 7.77 1.49
C THR A 83 10.51 8.14 2.77
N ASN A 84 10.92 9.22 3.44
CA ASN A 84 10.34 9.64 4.70
C ASN A 84 8.85 10.01 4.56
N TRP A 85 8.10 9.76 5.61
CA TRP A 85 6.70 10.16 5.73
C TRP A 85 6.58 11.48 6.49
N ASP A 86 5.65 12.31 6.05
CA ASP A 86 5.13 13.46 6.79
C ASP A 86 3.66 13.63 6.39
N PHE A 87 2.80 14.08 7.31
CA PHE A 87 1.37 14.28 7.03
C PHE A 87 1.12 15.29 5.89
N ASN A 88 1.98 16.31 5.78
CA ASN A 88 1.98 17.32 4.71
C ASN A 88 2.99 17.00 3.60
N GLY A 89 3.60 15.82 3.63
CA GLY A 89 4.60 15.39 2.66
C GLY A 89 4.02 15.34 1.26
N THR A 90 4.61 16.09 0.33
CA THR A 90 4.15 16.18 -1.06
C THR A 90 5.25 15.86 -2.07
N SER A 91 6.29 15.12 -1.65
CA SER A 91 7.41 14.79 -2.53
C SER A 91 6.96 14.18 -3.86
N GLN A 92 7.70 14.54 -4.91
CA GLN A 92 7.50 14.06 -6.27
C GLN A 92 8.64 13.18 -6.74
N LYS A 93 9.62 12.93 -5.87
CA LYS A 93 10.80 12.13 -6.16
C LYS A 93 11.08 11.14 -5.03
N PRO A 94 11.44 9.89 -5.37
CA PRO A 94 11.82 8.90 -4.37
C PRO A 94 13.05 9.36 -3.58
N ASN A 95 13.08 9.08 -2.28
CA ASN A 95 14.18 9.37 -1.35
C ASN A 95 14.54 10.87 -1.18
N GLU A 96 13.75 11.78 -1.74
CA GLU A 96 13.87 13.22 -1.51
C GLU A 96 12.67 13.73 -0.69
N GLY A 97 12.92 14.47 0.39
CA GLY A 97 11.87 15.08 1.21
C GLY A 97 10.95 14.05 1.89
N ASN A 98 9.66 14.41 2.03
CA ASN A 98 8.66 13.59 2.70
C ASN A 98 7.43 13.37 1.81
N ILE A 99 6.74 12.23 1.97
CA ILE A 99 5.52 11.91 1.23
C ILE A 99 4.41 11.35 2.12
N ALA A 100 3.23 11.97 2.09
CA ALA A 100 2.04 11.49 2.79
C ALA A 100 1.41 10.29 2.07
N CYS A 101 0.52 9.55 2.73
CA CYS A 101 -0.06 8.32 2.19
C CYS A 101 -0.88 8.52 0.90
N GLY A 102 -1.76 9.53 0.86
CA GLY A 102 -2.52 9.87 -0.36
C GLY A 102 -1.62 10.37 -1.49
N TYR A 103 -0.57 11.12 -1.15
CA TYR A 103 0.42 11.57 -2.13
C TYR A 103 1.27 10.42 -2.65
N PHE A 104 1.61 9.42 -1.85
CA PHE A 104 2.31 8.22 -2.31
C PHE A 104 1.48 7.46 -3.35
N VAL A 105 0.19 7.21 -3.07
CA VAL A 105 -0.71 6.53 -4.02
C VAL A 105 -0.81 7.30 -5.33
N THR A 106 -1.10 8.61 -5.27
CA THR A 106 -1.34 9.40 -6.47
C THR A 106 -0.07 9.74 -7.24
N THR A 107 1.06 9.92 -6.57
CA THR A 107 2.35 10.15 -7.23
C THR A 107 2.77 8.90 -8.01
N THR A 108 2.73 7.73 -7.38
CA THR A 108 3.13 6.47 -8.05
C THR A 108 2.17 6.09 -9.19
N LEU A 109 0.86 6.33 -9.05
CA LEU A 109 -0.09 6.12 -10.16
C LEU A 109 0.14 7.10 -11.31
N ARG A 110 0.40 8.38 -11.02
CA ARG A 110 0.74 9.37 -12.04
C ARG A 110 2.03 8.98 -12.76
N ASP A 111 3.06 8.59 -12.02
CA ASP A 111 4.37 8.24 -12.57
C ASP A 111 4.32 6.94 -13.40
N LEU A 112 3.42 6.02 -13.04
CA LEU A 112 3.06 4.88 -13.89
C LEU A 112 2.35 5.31 -15.19
N GLY A 113 1.82 6.53 -15.25
CA GLY A 113 1.13 7.09 -16.42
C GLY A 113 -0.40 7.05 -16.35
N VAL A 114 -0.98 6.85 -15.17
CA VAL A 114 -2.44 6.98 -14.99
C VAL A 114 -2.82 8.46 -15.05
N ALA A 115 -3.82 8.79 -15.88
CA ALA A 115 -4.30 10.15 -16.03
C ALA A 115 -5.16 10.58 -14.84
N ILE A 116 -4.54 11.22 -13.84
CA ILE A 116 -5.19 11.66 -12.59
C ILE A 116 -4.76 13.06 -12.17
N ASN A 117 -5.64 13.78 -11.47
CA ASN A 117 -5.27 14.99 -10.75
C ASN A 117 -4.65 14.60 -9.39
N ARG A 118 -3.32 14.53 -9.37
CA ARG A 118 -2.52 14.10 -8.20
C ARG A 118 -2.95 14.77 -6.89
N VAL A 119 -2.98 16.10 -6.87
CA VAL A 119 -3.23 16.89 -5.65
C VAL A 119 -4.66 16.67 -5.15
N LYS A 120 -5.64 16.82 -6.05
CA LYS A 120 -7.06 16.69 -5.67
C LYS A 120 -7.41 15.29 -5.15
N LEU A 121 -6.83 14.26 -5.76
CA LEU A 121 -7.05 12.87 -5.31
C LEU A 121 -6.30 12.55 -4.02
N ALA A 122 -5.10 13.10 -3.82
CA ALA A 122 -4.32 12.87 -2.60
C ALA A 122 -5.00 13.42 -1.33
N GLN A 123 -5.83 14.46 -1.50
CA GLN A 123 -6.46 15.21 -0.40
C GLN A 123 -7.90 14.79 -0.10
N CYS A 124 -8.53 13.95 -0.92
CA CYS A 124 -9.89 13.49 -0.66
C CYS A 124 -9.92 12.26 0.27
N ALA A 125 -11.11 11.93 0.78
CA ALA A 125 -11.30 10.69 1.53
C ALA A 125 -10.88 9.47 0.69
N SER A 126 -10.25 8.48 1.30
CA SER A 126 -9.67 7.34 0.58
C SER A 126 -10.70 6.56 -0.24
N GLU A 127 -11.93 6.41 0.24
CA GLU A 127 -13.00 5.78 -0.55
C GLU A 127 -13.39 6.62 -1.78
N GLU A 128 -13.43 7.95 -1.66
CA GLU A 128 -13.68 8.83 -2.80
C GLU A 128 -12.55 8.78 -3.82
N MET A 129 -11.30 8.66 -3.38
CA MET A 129 -10.16 8.37 -4.28
C MET A 129 -10.37 7.05 -5.01
N ILE A 130 -10.75 5.97 -4.31
CA ILE A 130 -10.97 4.65 -4.89
C ILE A 130 -12.09 4.69 -5.94
N LYS A 131 -13.23 5.31 -5.63
CA LYS A 131 -14.37 5.47 -6.55
C LYS A 131 -14.05 6.28 -7.81
N LYS A 132 -12.99 7.08 -7.80
CA LYS A 132 -12.48 7.79 -8.99
C LYS A 132 -11.50 6.96 -9.81
N LEU A 133 -10.80 6.01 -9.18
CA LEU A 133 -9.78 5.19 -9.81
C LEU A 133 -10.34 3.91 -10.45
N VAL A 134 -11.32 3.29 -9.83
CA VAL A 134 -11.88 1.99 -10.25
C VAL A 134 -13.41 2.03 -10.33
N SER A 135 -13.97 1.20 -11.20
CA SER A 135 -15.40 1.00 -11.34
C SER A 135 -15.96 0.24 -10.14
N GLU A 136 -17.23 0.46 -9.80
CA GLU A 136 -17.88 -0.08 -8.60
C GLU A 136 -17.78 -1.62 -8.49
N ASP A 137 -17.84 -2.35 -9.61
CA ASP A 137 -17.72 -3.82 -9.65
C ASP A 137 -16.35 -4.33 -9.16
N ASN A 138 -15.34 -3.46 -9.11
CA ASN A 138 -14.00 -3.74 -8.60
C ASN A 138 -13.76 -3.17 -7.19
N ILE A 139 -14.80 -2.65 -6.52
CA ILE A 139 -14.72 -2.09 -5.16
C ILE A 139 -15.34 -3.04 -4.14
N TYR A 140 -14.59 -3.32 -3.07
CA TYR A 140 -14.99 -4.21 -1.99
C TYR A 140 -14.90 -3.48 -0.65
N ARG A 141 -16.00 -3.47 0.12
CA ARG A 141 -16.11 -2.77 1.40
C ARG A 141 -16.22 -3.76 2.56
N PHE A 142 -15.48 -3.49 3.62
CA PHE A 142 -15.38 -4.34 4.79
C PHE A 142 -15.60 -3.49 6.04
N SER A 143 -16.57 -3.86 6.86
CA SER A 143 -16.86 -3.22 8.14
C SER A 143 -16.73 -4.23 9.27
N ASN A 144 -15.90 -3.91 10.27
CA ASN A 144 -15.62 -4.72 11.45
C ASN A 144 -15.23 -6.19 11.13
N LYS A 145 -14.60 -6.41 9.97
CA LYS A 145 -14.08 -7.72 9.57
C LYS A 145 -12.68 -7.96 10.13
N SER A 146 -12.40 -9.20 10.53
CA SER A 146 -11.05 -9.62 10.92
C SER A 146 -10.06 -9.48 9.76
N ILE A 147 -8.76 -9.40 10.08
CA ILE A 147 -7.72 -9.32 9.05
C ILE A 147 -7.71 -10.59 8.18
N GLN A 148 -8.03 -11.76 8.75
CA GLN A 148 -8.11 -13.04 8.04
C GLN A 148 -9.30 -13.09 7.08
N GLU A 149 -10.48 -12.65 7.50
CA GLU A 149 -11.63 -12.54 6.58
C GLU A 149 -11.34 -11.55 5.45
N PHE A 150 -10.73 -10.41 5.77
CA PHE A 150 -10.38 -9.40 4.77
C PHE A 150 -9.42 -9.96 3.72
N GLU A 151 -8.33 -10.59 4.14
CA GLU A 151 -7.36 -11.19 3.21
C GLU A 151 -7.99 -12.33 2.39
N LYS A 152 -8.74 -13.22 3.04
CA LYS A 152 -9.39 -14.36 2.37
C LYS A 152 -10.34 -13.88 1.27
N THR A 153 -11.22 -12.92 1.56
CA THR A 153 -12.15 -12.40 0.55
C THR A 153 -11.42 -11.75 -0.61
N LEU A 154 -10.31 -11.01 -0.38
CA LEU A 154 -9.54 -10.44 -1.47
C LEU A 154 -8.82 -11.51 -2.32
N LYS A 155 -8.34 -12.61 -1.70
CA LYS A 155 -7.80 -13.76 -2.45
C LYS A 155 -8.84 -14.37 -3.38
N GLU A 156 -10.10 -14.46 -2.95
CA GLU A 156 -11.22 -14.91 -3.80
C GLU A 156 -11.51 -13.95 -4.96
N LYS A 157 -11.16 -12.65 -4.84
CA LYS A 157 -11.19 -11.68 -5.95
C LYS A 157 -9.96 -11.76 -6.85
N GLY A 158 -8.98 -12.59 -6.49
CA GLY A 158 -7.81 -12.96 -7.29
C GLY A 158 -6.61 -12.04 -7.14
N ASN A 159 -5.45 -12.53 -7.55
CA ASN A 159 -4.17 -11.80 -7.51
C ASN A 159 -4.21 -10.48 -8.30
N GLY A 160 -3.35 -9.56 -7.92
CA GLY A 160 -3.23 -8.23 -8.54
C GLY A 160 -2.87 -7.12 -7.57
N ILE A 161 -2.96 -5.89 -8.05
CA ILE A 161 -2.75 -4.68 -7.25
C ILE A 161 -4.09 -3.99 -6.98
N TYR A 162 -4.30 -3.66 -5.70
CA TYR A 162 -5.46 -2.95 -5.21
C TYR A 162 -5.01 -1.64 -4.58
N VAL A 163 -5.81 -0.59 -4.70
CA VAL A 163 -5.74 0.56 -3.79
C VAL A 163 -6.61 0.24 -2.57
N VAL A 164 -6.13 0.58 -1.37
CA VAL A 164 -6.89 0.39 -0.12
C VAL A 164 -7.07 1.70 0.63
N GLY A 165 -8.27 1.91 1.15
CA GLY A 165 -8.63 2.97 2.08
C GLY A 165 -8.95 2.36 3.44
N LEU A 166 -8.39 2.97 4.48
CA LEU A 166 -8.60 2.64 5.91
C LEU A 166 -9.30 3.81 6.60
N ASP A 167 -9.58 3.70 7.90
CA ASP A 167 -10.26 4.76 8.66
C ASP A 167 -9.55 6.13 8.56
N ASN A 168 -8.22 6.13 8.52
CA ASN A 168 -7.39 7.33 8.47
C ASN A 168 -6.11 7.17 7.65
N HIS A 169 -6.09 6.20 6.72
CA HIS A 169 -4.88 5.87 5.96
C HIS A 169 -5.19 5.28 4.58
N THR A 170 -4.20 5.25 3.69
CA THR A 170 -4.34 4.63 2.37
C THR A 170 -3.00 4.08 1.87
N GLY A 171 -3.06 3.18 0.90
CA GLY A 171 -1.90 2.58 0.24
C GLY A 171 -2.34 1.55 -0.79
N PHE A 172 -1.49 0.59 -1.07
CA PHE A 172 -1.76 -0.50 -2.01
C PHE A 172 -1.71 -1.87 -1.33
N LEU A 173 -2.59 -2.77 -1.75
CA LEU A 173 -2.48 -4.19 -1.43
C LEU A 173 -2.00 -4.92 -2.68
N TYR A 174 -0.88 -5.61 -2.55
CA TYR A 174 -0.36 -6.49 -3.58
C TYR A 174 -0.64 -7.93 -3.18
N LEU A 175 -1.50 -8.62 -3.95
CA LEU A 175 -1.82 -10.03 -3.75
C LEU A 175 -1.19 -10.86 -4.85
N SER A 176 -0.42 -11.87 -4.45
CA SER A 176 0.32 -12.76 -5.35
C SER A 176 0.51 -14.14 -4.74
N ASP A 177 0.92 -15.10 -5.56
CA ASP A 177 1.22 -16.47 -5.10
C ASP A 177 2.44 -16.49 -4.16
N ASP A 178 3.35 -15.52 -4.29
CA ASP A 178 4.54 -15.34 -3.44
C ASP A 178 4.25 -14.58 -2.14
N GLY A 179 2.97 -14.26 -1.89
CA GLY A 179 2.50 -13.63 -0.68
C GLY A 179 1.79 -12.30 -0.90
N ASN A 180 1.26 -11.78 0.20
CA ASN A 180 0.40 -10.61 0.22
C ASN A 180 1.01 -9.51 1.06
N TYR A 181 0.98 -8.29 0.52
CA TYR A 181 1.70 -7.18 1.09
C TYR A 181 0.86 -5.91 1.09
N PHE A 182 1.06 -5.09 2.12
CA PHE A 182 0.60 -3.72 2.18
C PHE A 182 1.77 -2.78 1.90
N ILE A 183 1.60 -1.92 0.90
CA ILE A 183 2.64 -1.00 0.42
C ILE A 183 2.11 0.42 0.59
N HIS A 184 2.75 1.21 1.44
CA HIS A 184 2.21 2.49 1.88
C HIS A 184 3.32 3.40 2.41
N SER A 185 3.07 4.72 2.37
CA SER A 185 3.84 5.67 3.18
C SER A 185 3.29 5.66 4.60
N SER A 186 4.04 5.12 5.55
CA SER A 186 3.54 4.83 6.90
C SER A 186 3.59 6.05 7.80
N GLY A 187 2.43 6.47 8.33
CA GLY A 187 2.33 7.43 9.44
C GLY A 187 2.61 6.83 10.82
N ALA A 188 3.01 5.57 10.87
CA ALA A 188 3.52 4.90 12.05
C ALA A 188 5.00 4.53 11.82
N HIS A 189 5.73 4.22 12.89
CA HIS A 189 7.12 3.75 12.80
C HIS A 189 7.25 2.67 11.70
N PRO A 190 8.23 2.77 10.77
CA PRO A 190 9.41 3.64 10.80
C PRO A 190 9.23 5.07 10.24
N PHE A 191 8.00 5.53 9.96
CA PHE A 191 7.71 6.84 9.35
C PHE A 191 8.31 7.00 7.95
N LYS A 192 8.15 5.96 7.12
CA LYS A 192 8.69 5.88 5.76
C LYS A 192 7.74 5.10 4.85
N VAL A 193 8.00 5.13 3.55
CA VAL A 193 7.41 4.18 2.60
C VAL A 193 7.96 2.79 2.84
N VAL A 194 7.06 1.84 3.08
CA VAL A 194 7.39 0.45 3.42
C VAL A 194 6.51 -0.55 2.66
N LYS A 195 6.99 -1.79 2.61
CA LYS A 195 6.24 -2.97 2.21
C LYS A 195 6.16 -3.90 3.41
N GLU A 196 4.98 -4.09 3.98
CA GLU A 196 4.78 -5.00 5.11
C GLU A 196 3.88 -6.17 4.71
N LYS A 197 4.00 -7.31 5.40
CA LYS A 197 3.10 -8.45 5.15
C LYS A 197 1.67 -8.08 5.54
N PHE A 198 0.72 -8.47 4.70
CA PHE A 198 -0.70 -8.10 4.85
C PHE A 198 -1.23 -8.41 6.25
N ILE A 199 -1.06 -9.65 6.72
CA ILE A 199 -1.61 -10.11 8.00
C ILE A 199 -0.82 -9.64 9.23
N GLU A 200 0.36 -9.06 9.03
CA GLU A 200 1.22 -8.54 10.11
C GLU A 200 1.07 -7.01 10.24
N SER A 201 0.40 -6.34 9.29
CA SER A 201 0.22 -4.88 9.31
C SER A 201 -0.71 -4.43 10.41
N THR A 202 -0.17 -3.70 11.39
CA THR A 202 -0.99 -3.14 12.47
C THR A 202 -2.00 -2.11 12.00
N LEU A 203 -1.68 -1.37 10.93
CA LEU A 203 -2.61 -0.40 10.35
C LEU A 203 -3.78 -1.10 9.69
N LEU A 204 -3.52 -2.17 8.92
CA LEU A 204 -4.60 -3.00 8.40
C LEU A 204 -5.41 -3.64 9.53
N ILE A 205 -4.77 -4.25 10.53
CA ILE A 205 -5.47 -4.94 11.64
C ILE A 205 -6.38 -3.98 12.42
N LYS A 206 -5.91 -2.77 12.74
CA LYS A 206 -6.67 -1.83 13.58
C LYS A 206 -7.82 -1.12 12.87
N SER A 207 -7.77 -1.01 11.54
CA SER A 207 -8.83 -0.32 10.78
C SER A 207 -10.16 -1.06 10.91
N LYS A 208 -11.23 -0.38 11.31
CA LYS A 208 -12.57 -0.95 11.42
C LYS A 208 -13.31 -0.92 10.09
N TYR A 209 -13.07 0.11 9.29
CA TYR A 209 -13.58 0.20 7.92
C TYR A 209 -12.43 0.08 6.93
N ARG A 210 -12.60 -0.77 5.91
CA ARG A 210 -11.62 -0.96 4.84
C ARG A 210 -12.32 -1.00 3.50
N VAL A 211 -11.78 -0.30 2.52
CA VAL A 211 -12.27 -0.30 1.14
C VAL A 211 -11.12 -0.68 0.23
N ALA A 212 -11.29 -1.70 -0.61
CA ALA A 212 -10.28 -2.15 -1.55
C ALA A 212 -10.82 -2.04 -2.98
N GLY A 213 -10.10 -1.33 -3.85
CA GLY A 213 -10.39 -1.20 -5.26
C GLY A 213 -9.36 -1.93 -6.11
N LYS A 214 -9.75 -2.95 -6.88
CA LYS A 214 -8.84 -3.72 -7.73
C LYS A 214 -8.47 -2.97 -9.00
N LEU A 215 -7.26 -2.40 -9.05
CA LEU A 215 -6.79 -1.61 -10.19
C LEU A 215 -6.49 -2.51 -11.40
N SER A 216 -5.81 -3.63 -11.17
CA SER A 216 -5.33 -4.52 -12.24
C SER A 216 -6.41 -5.38 -12.90
N SER A 217 -7.69 -5.22 -12.55
CA SER A 217 -8.83 -5.82 -13.25
C SER A 217 -9.78 -4.78 -13.85
N ASP A 218 -9.57 -3.48 -13.58
CA ASP A 218 -10.49 -2.46 -14.04
C ASP A 218 -10.27 -2.14 -15.52
N LYS A 219 -11.19 -2.62 -16.37
CA LYS A 219 -11.09 -2.49 -17.83
C LYS A 219 -10.99 -1.02 -18.26
N LYS A 220 -11.74 -0.12 -17.63
CA LYS A 220 -11.77 1.31 -18.01
C LYS A 220 -10.43 1.97 -17.68
N LEU A 221 -9.92 1.75 -16.47
CA LEU A 221 -8.61 2.23 -16.03
C LEU A 221 -7.51 1.72 -16.95
N LEU A 222 -7.45 0.39 -17.17
CA LEU A 222 -6.40 -0.24 -17.97
C LEU A 222 -6.43 0.17 -19.44
N THR A 223 -7.63 0.29 -20.02
CA THR A 223 -7.78 0.79 -21.41
C THR A 223 -7.36 2.23 -21.56
N ASN A 224 -7.58 3.07 -20.53
CA ASN A 224 -7.12 4.45 -20.57
C ASN A 224 -5.62 4.56 -20.31
N TRP A 225 -5.06 3.67 -19.48
CA TRP A 225 -3.63 3.65 -19.17
C TRP A 225 -2.77 3.29 -20.39
N THR A 226 -3.24 2.43 -21.30
CA THR A 226 -2.50 2.08 -22.53
C THR A 226 -2.57 3.16 -23.62
N LYS A 227 -3.44 4.18 -23.47
CA LYS A 227 -3.46 5.34 -24.36
C LYS A 227 -2.33 6.30 -23.97
N LEU A 228 -1.58 6.75 -24.98
CA LEU A 228 -0.54 7.78 -24.85
C LEU A 228 -1.04 9.11 -25.38
#